data_AF-A0A2E2YV45-F1
#
_entry.id   AF-A0A2E2YV45-F1
#
_cell.length_a   1.000
_cell.length_b   1.000
_cell.length_c   1.000
_cell.angle_alpha   90.00
_cell.angle_beta   90.00
_cell.angle_gamma   90.00
#
_symmetry.space_group_name_H-M   'P 1'
#
loop_
_entity.id
_entity.type
_entity.pdbx_description
1 polymer ?
#
loop_
_entity_poly.entity_id
_entity_poly.type
_entity_poly.pdbx_seq_one_letter_code
_entity_poly.pdbx_strand_id
1 'polypeptide(L)'
;MIKQERNMELSTYLPGRLGNPDLDLVDDPRLDPRLVEAFAAMPLQQTTIEINNQSSYKDILAYCEEAEKLGRELHPIQFSAMPTFPTVTTETIVIDGVDGNSIQLYLHKPHNPTSNMPCIVHTHGGGMAFLTAADPNYVRWRNSLAEQGILVVGVEFRNAAGQLGNHPFPAGLNDCASAIQWVTAQRDDLGIGNIVISGESGGGNLSLATALKANREGWINQIQGVYAQCPYISGLYANPPAELLSLIENDTYLLSCSMMGALVKTYDPNDTLRHEALAWPLSAKQPDLEGLPPHIISVNELDPLRDEGLAYFRKLLHAEVSAVCHTIHGTPHGADMNFADITPDTYANSVRMVTQFAYSL
;
A
#
# COMPACT_ATOMS: atom_id res chain seq x y z
N MET A 1 -13.95 -4.06 35.54
CA MET A 1 -14.02 -4.79 34.26
C MET A 1 -13.10 -5.99 34.38
N ILE A 2 -13.66 -7.19 34.28
CA ILE A 2 -12.93 -8.45 34.40
C ILE A 2 -12.12 -8.60 33.11
N LYS A 3 -10.77 -8.59 33.21
CA LYS A 3 -9.91 -9.05 32.11
C LYS A 3 -10.28 -10.51 31.87
N GLN A 4 -11.01 -10.81 30.80
CA GLN A 4 -11.12 -12.19 30.34
C GLN A 4 -9.70 -12.68 30.04
N GLU A 5 -9.25 -13.70 30.75
CA GLU A 5 -8.02 -14.41 30.43
C GLU A 5 -8.17 -14.95 29.00
N ARG A 6 -7.45 -14.36 28.04
CA ARG A 6 -7.32 -14.92 26.68
C ARG A 6 -6.50 -16.20 26.83
N ASN A 7 -7.19 -17.32 26.98
CA ASN A 7 -6.58 -18.62 27.15
C ASN A 7 -5.84 -18.98 25.84
N MET A 8 -4.51 -18.92 25.83
CA MET A 8 -3.67 -19.29 24.68
C MET A 8 -3.51 -20.82 24.55
N GLU A 9 -4.62 -21.57 24.63
CA GLU A 9 -4.59 -22.98 24.30
C GLU A 9 -4.53 -23.14 22.78
N LEU A 10 -3.70 -24.08 22.29
CA LEU A 10 -3.63 -24.41 20.87
C LEU A 10 -5.01 -24.91 20.42
N SER A 11 -5.69 -24.10 19.59
CA SER A 11 -7.00 -24.42 19.03
C SER A 11 -6.89 -25.57 18.03
N THR A 12 -7.86 -26.50 18.06
CA THR A 12 -8.02 -27.51 17.01
C THR A 12 -8.79 -26.99 15.79
N TYR A 13 -9.26 -25.74 15.82
CA TYR A 13 -10.00 -25.10 14.73
C TYR A 13 -9.06 -24.37 13.76
N LEU A 14 -9.49 -24.24 12.50
CA LEU A 14 -8.82 -23.40 11.50
C LEU A 14 -8.77 -21.93 11.97
N PRO A 15 -7.78 -21.14 11.53
CA PRO A 15 -7.65 -19.75 11.96
C PRO A 15 -8.78 -18.86 11.41
N GLY A 16 -9.01 -17.74 12.07
CA GLY A 16 -9.91 -16.69 11.60
C GLY A 16 -11.32 -17.20 11.29
N ARG A 17 -11.88 -16.69 10.20
CA ARG A 17 -13.22 -17.02 9.74
C ARG A 17 -13.34 -18.38 9.06
N LEU A 18 -12.22 -19.07 8.79
CA LEU A 18 -12.24 -20.47 8.34
C LEU A 18 -12.71 -21.40 9.47
N GLY A 19 -12.33 -21.13 10.71
CA GLY A 19 -12.74 -21.92 11.87
C GLY A 19 -14.04 -21.43 12.50
N ASN A 20 -14.30 -20.13 12.45
CA ASN A 20 -15.53 -19.51 12.94
C ASN A 20 -16.01 -18.40 11.99
N PRO A 21 -16.97 -18.67 11.09
CA PRO A 21 -17.45 -17.69 10.11
C PRO A 21 -17.96 -16.37 10.70
N ASP A 22 -18.37 -16.35 11.97
CA ASP A 22 -18.88 -15.16 12.67
C ASP A 22 -17.81 -14.40 13.46
N LEU A 23 -16.52 -14.80 13.37
CA LEU A 23 -15.43 -14.19 14.11
C LEU A 23 -15.13 -12.77 13.59
N ASP A 24 -15.23 -11.77 14.46
CA ASP A 24 -14.79 -10.39 14.20
C ASP A 24 -13.28 -10.24 14.47
N LEU A 25 -12.66 -9.25 13.82
CA LEU A 25 -11.26 -8.88 13.96
C LEU A 25 -10.87 -8.64 15.43
N VAL A 26 -11.69 -7.91 16.20
CA VAL A 26 -11.39 -7.58 17.60
C VAL A 26 -11.42 -8.79 18.55
N ASP A 27 -12.14 -9.83 18.14
CA ASP A 27 -12.27 -11.10 18.85
C ASP A 27 -11.26 -12.14 18.39
N ASP A 28 -10.57 -11.93 17.26
CA ASP A 28 -9.54 -12.83 16.78
C ASP A 28 -8.35 -12.85 17.77
N PRO A 29 -7.98 -14.04 18.31
CA PRO A 29 -6.91 -14.14 19.30
C PRO A 29 -5.54 -13.78 18.74
N ARG A 30 -5.38 -13.73 17.42
CA ARG A 30 -4.11 -13.36 16.75
C ARG A 30 -3.89 -11.85 16.74
N LEU A 31 -4.95 -11.03 16.80
CA LEU A 31 -4.83 -9.57 16.74
C LEU A 31 -4.01 -9.04 17.93
N ASP A 32 -3.10 -8.11 17.65
CA ASP A 32 -2.35 -7.40 18.70
C ASP A 32 -3.33 -6.78 19.71
N PRO A 33 -3.25 -7.13 21.01
CA PRO A 33 -4.17 -6.63 22.01
C PRO A 33 -4.25 -5.10 22.10
N ARG A 34 -3.20 -4.37 21.72
CA ARG A 34 -3.19 -2.90 21.67
C ARG A 34 -4.13 -2.37 20.60
N LEU A 35 -4.22 -3.06 19.46
CA LEU A 35 -5.15 -2.73 18.37
C LEU A 35 -6.59 -3.06 18.77
N VAL A 36 -6.82 -4.14 19.52
CA VAL A 36 -8.14 -4.46 20.09
C VAL A 36 -8.65 -3.29 20.94
N GLU A 37 -7.83 -2.82 21.88
CA GLU A 37 -8.18 -1.70 22.75
C GLU A 37 -8.44 -0.41 21.96
N ALA A 38 -7.63 -0.14 20.93
CA ALA A 38 -7.80 1.02 20.07
C ALA A 38 -9.10 0.98 19.26
N PHE A 39 -9.43 -0.16 18.62
CA PHE A 39 -10.67 -0.31 17.86
C PHE A 39 -11.92 -0.23 18.74
N ALA A 40 -11.83 -0.71 19.99
CA ALA A 40 -12.91 -0.58 20.96
C ALA A 40 -13.11 0.87 21.44
N ALA A 41 -12.02 1.63 21.62
CA ALA A 41 -12.06 3.01 22.09
C ALA A 41 -12.45 4.02 21.01
N MET A 42 -12.07 3.75 19.76
CA MET A 42 -12.33 4.59 18.59
C MET A 42 -12.78 3.69 17.43
N PRO A 43 -14.09 3.39 17.33
CA PRO A 43 -14.62 2.64 16.21
C PRO A 43 -14.27 3.33 14.90
N LEU A 44 -13.84 2.55 13.90
CA LEU A 44 -13.54 3.08 12.58
C LEU A 44 -14.79 3.74 12.00
N GLN A 45 -14.64 4.98 11.55
CA GLN A 45 -15.71 5.63 10.82
C GLN A 45 -15.94 4.87 9.50
N GLN A 46 -17.18 4.49 9.28
CA GLN A 46 -17.61 3.81 8.06
C GLN A 46 -18.50 4.75 7.25
N THR A 47 -18.46 4.59 5.95
CA THR A 47 -19.38 5.25 5.02
C THR A 47 -20.81 4.85 5.32
N THR A 48 -21.76 5.75 5.05
CA THR A 48 -23.19 5.40 5.07
C THR A 48 -23.62 4.70 3.78
N ILE A 49 -22.86 4.88 2.71
CA ILE A 49 -23.02 4.15 1.46
C ILE A 49 -22.34 2.78 1.61
N GLU A 50 -23.08 1.71 1.33
CA GLU A 50 -22.53 0.35 1.21
C GLU A 50 -22.39 -0.03 -0.26
N ILE A 51 -21.28 -0.67 -0.62
CA ILE A 51 -21.00 -1.12 -1.98
C ILE A 51 -20.70 -2.62 -2.04
N ASN A 52 -21.05 -3.24 -3.15
CA ASN A 52 -20.77 -4.63 -3.46
C ASN A 52 -20.59 -4.84 -4.98
N ASN A 53 -20.32 -6.08 -5.37
CA ASN A 53 -20.08 -6.45 -6.78
C ASN A 53 -21.25 -6.17 -7.74
N GLN A 54 -22.45 -5.85 -7.24
CA GLN A 54 -23.62 -5.47 -8.04
C GLN A 54 -23.91 -3.96 -8.02
N SER A 55 -23.20 -3.19 -7.18
CA SER A 55 -23.34 -1.73 -7.14
C SER A 55 -23.03 -1.09 -8.50
N SER A 56 -23.75 -0.01 -8.80
CA SER A 56 -23.53 0.76 -10.02
C SER A 56 -22.22 1.54 -9.94
N TYR A 57 -21.61 1.85 -11.08
CA TYR A 57 -20.39 2.66 -11.13
C TYR A 57 -20.56 4.00 -10.38
N LYS A 58 -21.74 4.63 -10.52
CA LYS A 58 -22.08 5.88 -9.82
C LYS A 58 -22.08 5.71 -8.29
N ASP A 59 -22.64 4.63 -7.77
CA ASP A 59 -22.69 4.39 -6.32
C ASP A 59 -21.29 4.12 -5.76
N ILE A 60 -20.44 3.46 -6.54
CA ILE A 60 -19.04 3.20 -6.16
C ILE A 60 -18.23 4.50 -6.12
N LEU A 61 -18.44 5.41 -7.08
CA LEU A 61 -17.83 6.74 -7.03
C LEU A 61 -18.31 7.55 -5.82
N ALA A 62 -19.61 7.51 -5.51
CA ALA A 62 -20.18 8.21 -4.36
C ALA A 62 -19.64 7.66 -3.03
N TYR A 63 -19.45 6.33 -2.93
CA TYR A 63 -18.76 5.70 -1.81
C TYR A 63 -17.34 6.26 -1.61
N CYS A 64 -16.55 6.33 -2.69
CA CYS A 64 -15.17 6.83 -2.62
C CYS A 64 -15.12 8.29 -2.16
N GLU A 65 -16.03 9.13 -2.66
CA GLU A 65 -16.14 10.54 -2.26
C GLU A 65 -16.54 10.68 -0.77
N GLU A 66 -17.47 9.86 -0.29
CA GLU A 66 -17.86 9.84 1.13
C GLU A 66 -16.71 9.37 2.03
N ALA A 67 -16.02 8.30 1.64
CA ALA A 67 -14.87 7.77 2.39
C ALA A 67 -13.77 8.82 2.56
N GLU A 68 -13.40 9.52 1.49
CA GLU A 68 -12.43 10.62 1.58
C GLU A 68 -12.93 11.80 2.41
N LYS A 69 -14.23 12.11 2.33
CA LYS A 69 -14.82 13.19 3.13
C LYS A 69 -14.71 12.87 4.63
N LEU A 70 -15.05 11.65 5.04
CA LEU A 70 -14.90 11.21 6.43
C LEU A 70 -13.43 11.27 6.87
N GLY A 71 -12.50 10.82 6.03
CA GLY A 71 -11.06 10.97 6.28
C GLY A 71 -10.66 12.43 6.52
N ARG A 72 -11.07 13.34 5.62
CA ARG A 72 -10.76 14.79 5.72
C ARG A 72 -11.30 15.44 6.99
N GLU A 73 -12.41 14.96 7.55
CA GLU A 73 -12.94 15.47 8.82
C GLU A 73 -12.00 15.15 10.00
N LEU A 74 -11.22 14.08 9.91
CA LEU A 74 -10.22 13.69 10.91
C LEU A 74 -8.85 14.35 10.69
N HIS A 75 -8.56 14.88 9.50
CA HIS A 75 -7.26 15.45 9.16
C HIS A 75 -6.76 16.51 10.17
N PRO A 76 -7.57 17.49 10.62
CA PRO A 76 -7.09 18.49 11.58
C PRO A 76 -6.59 17.88 12.89
N ILE A 77 -7.28 16.85 13.40
CA ILE A 77 -6.90 16.15 14.63
C ILE A 77 -5.63 15.32 14.38
N GLN A 78 -5.56 14.62 13.25
CA GLN A 78 -4.39 13.80 12.89
C GLN A 78 -3.13 14.65 12.68
N PHE A 79 -3.22 15.79 11.99
CA PHE A 79 -2.10 16.73 11.85
C PHE A 79 -1.71 17.34 13.20
N SER A 80 -2.67 17.66 14.06
CA SER A 80 -2.38 18.19 15.39
C SER A 80 -1.73 17.16 16.31
N ALA A 81 -2.03 15.86 16.13
CA ALA A 81 -1.48 14.76 16.91
C ALA A 81 -0.16 14.22 16.34
N MET A 82 0.16 14.53 15.07
CA MET A 82 1.38 14.09 14.41
C MET A 82 2.62 14.59 15.18
N PRO A 83 3.61 13.73 15.46
CA PRO A 83 4.85 14.18 16.07
C PRO A 83 5.57 15.18 15.17
N THR A 84 6.43 16.01 15.76
CA THR A 84 7.30 16.87 14.98
C THR A 84 8.45 16.07 14.37
N PHE A 85 8.88 16.46 13.17
CA PHE A 85 10.03 15.87 12.47
C PHE A 85 11.10 16.96 12.27
N PRO A 86 11.82 17.36 13.34
CA PRO A 86 12.71 18.52 13.31
C PRO A 86 13.96 18.32 12.45
N THR A 87 14.17 17.12 11.92
CA THR A 87 15.27 16.73 11.03
C THR A 87 14.82 16.54 9.58
N VAL A 88 13.56 16.86 9.25
CA VAL A 88 12.97 16.69 7.92
C VAL A 88 12.47 18.02 7.39
N THR A 89 12.87 18.38 6.18
CA THR A 89 12.25 19.46 5.40
C THR A 89 11.33 18.87 4.33
N THR A 90 10.24 19.59 4.03
CA THR A 90 9.30 19.19 2.99
C THR A 90 9.23 20.25 1.89
N GLU A 91 9.24 19.80 0.64
CA GLU A 91 9.08 20.64 -0.54
C GLU A 91 8.05 20.01 -1.48
N THR A 92 7.18 20.84 -2.07
CA THR A 92 6.27 20.40 -3.12
C THR A 92 6.74 20.96 -4.44
N ILE A 93 6.86 20.08 -5.43
CA ILE A 93 7.15 20.45 -6.81
C ILE A 93 6.06 19.91 -7.73
N VAL A 94 6.02 20.42 -8.96
CA VAL A 94 5.12 19.95 -10.01
C VAL A 94 5.96 19.53 -11.20
N ILE A 95 5.67 18.34 -11.73
CA ILE A 95 6.31 17.79 -12.93
C ILE A 95 5.27 17.56 -14.03
N ASP A 96 5.72 17.47 -15.27
CA ASP A 96 4.88 17.07 -16.39
C ASP A 96 4.83 15.53 -16.50
N GLY A 97 3.62 14.99 -16.54
CA GLY A 97 3.36 13.58 -16.79
C GLY A 97 3.32 13.26 -18.28
N VAL A 98 3.53 11.98 -18.61
CA VAL A 98 3.56 11.49 -20.01
C VAL A 98 2.25 11.75 -20.79
N ASP A 99 1.12 11.88 -20.09
CA ASP A 99 -0.19 12.18 -20.71
C ASP A 99 -0.45 13.69 -20.86
N GLY A 100 0.55 14.55 -20.58
CA GLY A 100 0.42 16.01 -20.62
C GLY A 100 -0.29 16.61 -19.39
N ASN A 101 -0.43 15.84 -18.31
CA ASN A 101 -0.96 16.29 -17.03
C ASN A 101 0.15 16.80 -16.10
N SER A 102 -0.22 17.59 -15.10
CA SER A 102 0.70 17.96 -14.00
C SER A 102 0.61 16.94 -12.88
N ILE A 103 1.76 16.57 -12.30
CA ILE A 103 1.87 15.65 -11.16
C ILE A 103 2.56 16.38 -10.02
N GLN A 104 1.93 16.44 -8.85
CA GLN A 104 2.57 16.97 -7.65
C GLN A 104 3.47 15.90 -7.03
N LEU A 105 4.69 16.29 -6.66
CA LEU A 105 5.60 15.45 -5.89
C LEU A 105 5.89 16.12 -4.54
N TYR A 106 5.76 15.35 -3.46
CA TYR A 106 6.13 15.77 -2.11
C TYR A 106 7.50 15.21 -1.76
N LEU A 107 8.52 16.07 -1.73
CA LEU A 107 9.87 15.71 -1.36
C LEU A 107 10.05 15.90 0.14
N HIS A 108 10.32 14.82 0.85
CA HIS A 108 10.68 14.81 2.27
C HIS A 108 12.18 14.54 2.36
N LYS A 109 12.94 15.56 2.76
CA LYS A 109 14.41 15.60 2.72
C LYS A 109 14.95 15.57 4.15
N PRO A 110 15.96 14.74 4.46
CA PRO A 110 16.66 14.83 5.74
C PRO A 110 17.50 16.11 5.79
N HIS A 111 17.63 16.72 6.97
CA HIS A 111 18.40 17.95 7.18
C HIS A 111 19.89 17.81 6.88
N ASN A 112 20.45 16.62 7.11
CA ASN A 112 21.86 16.32 6.87
C ASN A 112 21.96 15.25 5.77
N PRO A 113 21.64 15.58 4.51
CA PRO A 113 21.73 14.62 3.43
C PRO A 113 23.20 14.22 3.22
N THR A 114 23.44 12.93 3.08
CA THR A 114 24.74 12.41 2.65
C THR A 114 24.82 12.38 1.14
N SER A 115 26.02 12.44 0.57
CA SER A 115 26.20 12.16 -0.85
C SER A 115 25.75 10.72 -1.17
N ASN A 116 25.09 10.52 -2.32
CA ASN A 116 24.67 9.20 -2.81
C ASN A 116 23.68 8.49 -1.87
N MET A 117 22.82 9.26 -1.19
CA MET A 117 21.78 8.74 -0.32
C MET A 117 20.70 8.01 -1.14
N PRO A 118 20.09 6.92 -0.65
CA PRO A 118 18.99 6.30 -1.37
C PRO A 118 17.76 7.23 -1.46
N CYS A 119 16.90 6.96 -2.43
CA CYS A 119 15.62 7.63 -2.60
C CYS A 119 14.50 6.59 -2.61
N ILE A 120 13.46 6.81 -1.81
CA ILE A 120 12.21 6.07 -1.89
C ILE A 120 11.20 6.90 -2.68
N VAL A 121 10.75 6.39 -3.82
CA VAL A 121 9.56 6.90 -4.49
C VAL A 121 8.36 6.18 -3.90
N HIS A 122 7.54 6.93 -3.17
CA HIS A 122 6.42 6.42 -2.39
C HIS A 122 5.09 6.56 -3.15
N THR A 123 4.43 5.44 -3.40
CA THR A 123 3.09 5.36 -3.98
C THR A 123 2.09 4.96 -2.88
N HIS A 124 1.11 5.81 -2.58
CA HIS A 124 0.15 5.58 -1.50
C HIS A 124 -0.93 4.54 -1.85
N GLY A 125 -1.59 4.00 -0.83
CA GLY A 125 -2.70 3.06 -0.92
C GLY A 125 -4.04 3.70 -1.33
N GLY A 126 -5.14 3.03 -1.01
CA GLY A 126 -6.49 3.44 -1.43
C GLY A 126 -7.00 2.71 -2.69
N GLY A 127 -6.47 1.51 -2.97
CA GLY A 127 -6.93 0.64 -4.06
C GLY A 127 -6.76 1.24 -5.46
N MET A 128 -5.81 2.17 -5.64
CA MET A 128 -5.63 3.00 -6.83
C MET A 128 -6.85 3.88 -7.16
N ALA A 129 -7.80 3.98 -6.23
CA ALA A 129 -9.13 4.50 -6.46
C ALA A 129 -9.42 5.79 -5.68
N PHE A 130 -8.87 5.99 -4.48
CA PHE A 130 -9.13 7.17 -3.67
C PHE A 130 -7.99 7.40 -2.66
N LEU A 131 -8.11 8.42 -1.79
CA LEU A 131 -7.06 8.94 -0.91
C LEU A 131 -6.02 9.78 -1.65
N THR A 132 -5.24 10.58 -0.92
CA THR A 132 -4.24 11.48 -1.51
C THR A 132 -2.90 11.33 -0.83
N ALA A 133 -1.80 11.55 -1.55
CA ALA A 133 -0.47 11.58 -0.96
C ALA A 133 -0.35 12.68 0.13
N ALA A 134 -1.19 13.70 0.08
CA ALA A 134 -1.29 14.74 1.11
C ALA A 134 -1.99 14.31 2.41
N ASP A 135 -2.59 13.11 2.48
CA ASP A 135 -3.28 12.65 3.68
C ASP A 135 -2.31 12.48 4.88
N PRO A 136 -2.74 12.77 6.12
CA PRO A 136 -1.85 12.84 7.29
C PRO A 136 -1.04 11.58 7.55
N ASN A 137 -1.62 10.40 7.34
CA ASN A 137 -0.95 9.12 7.55
C ASN A 137 0.22 8.95 6.55
N TYR A 138 0.05 9.31 5.28
CA TYR A 138 1.13 9.25 4.29
C TYR A 138 2.18 10.34 4.49
N VAL A 139 1.77 11.54 4.90
CA VAL A 139 2.72 12.59 5.31
C VAL A 139 3.58 12.11 6.48
N ARG A 140 2.96 11.52 7.52
CA ARG A 140 3.68 10.95 8.67
C ARG A 140 4.61 9.81 8.26
N TRP A 141 4.17 8.92 7.38
CA TRP A 141 4.98 7.81 6.88
C TRP A 141 6.22 8.31 6.13
N ARG A 142 6.06 9.23 5.18
CA ARG A 142 7.18 9.80 4.43
C ARG A 142 8.13 10.60 5.31
N ASN A 143 7.62 11.34 6.29
CA ASN A 143 8.45 12.01 7.29
C ASN A 143 9.24 11.02 8.15
N SER A 144 8.62 9.92 8.60
CA SER A 144 9.28 8.91 9.44
C SER A 144 10.39 8.17 8.68
N LEU A 145 10.16 7.89 7.39
CA LEU A 145 11.19 7.37 6.50
C LEU A 145 12.33 8.39 6.32
N ALA A 146 12.01 9.65 5.99
CA ALA A 146 13.01 10.69 5.77
C ALA A 146 13.86 10.97 7.02
N GLU A 147 13.29 10.85 8.22
CA GLU A 147 14.01 10.94 9.49
C GLU A 147 15.12 9.88 9.65
N GLN A 148 15.02 8.75 8.93
CA GLN A 148 16.09 7.74 8.86
C GLN A 148 17.23 8.12 7.91
N GLY A 149 17.25 9.35 7.39
CA GLY A 149 18.32 9.85 6.54
C GLY A 149 18.17 9.50 5.07
N ILE A 150 16.94 9.31 4.57
CA ILE A 150 16.66 8.96 3.17
C ILE A 150 15.83 10.05 2.47
N LEU A 151 16.00 10.26 1.16
CA LEU A 151 15.06 11.09 0.40
C LEU A 151 13.77 10.29 0.18
N VAL A 152 12.61 10.91 0.42
CA VAL A 152 11.32 10.29 0.08
C VAL A 152 10.54 11.20 -0.84
N VAL A 153 10.05 10.67 -1.96
CA VAL A 153 9.26 11.38 -2.96
C VAL A 153 7.87 10.77 -2.98
N GLY A 154 6.89 11.41 -2.36
CA GLY A 154 5.49 11.03 -2.45
C GLY A 154 4.88 11.48 -3.77
N VAL A 155 4.26 10.55 -4.51
CA VAL A 155 3.62 10.84 -5.81
C VAL A 155 2.12 11.08 -5.62
N GLU A 156 1.63 12.27 -5.99
CA GLU A 156 0.19 12.59 -6.04
C GLU A 156 -0.38 12.18 -7.40
N PHE A 157 -0.51 10.87 -7.61
CA PHE A 157 -0.98 10.32 -8.88
C PHE A 157 -2.50 10.47 -9.05
N ARG A 158 -2.96 10.48 -10.30
CA ARG A 158 -4.41 10.45 -10.60
C ARG A 158 -5.04 9.14 -10.12
N ASN A 159 -6.18 9.26 -9.45
CA ASN A 159 -6.94 8.12 -8.94
C ASN A 159 -8.06 7.69 -9.90
N ALA A 160 -8.52 6.45 -9.76
CA ALA A 160 -9.68 5.96 -10.50
C ALA A 160 -11.02 6.57 -10.04
N ALA A 161 -11.10 7.06 -8.81
CA ALA A 161 -12.27 7.71 -8.21
C ALA A 161 -11.82 8.81 -7.22
N GLY A 162 -12.74 9.30 -6.38
CA GLY A 162 -12.43 10.27 -5.32
C GLY A 162 -12.02 11.64 -5.85
N GLN A 163 -11.39 12.44 -4.99
CA GLN A 163 -11.01 13.84 -5.26
C GLN A 163 -10.04 13.99 -6.44
N LEU A 164 -9.19 12.98 -6.67
CA LEU A 164 -8.21 12.97 -7.76
C LEU A 164 -8.69 12.15 -8.98
N GLY A 165 -9.97 11.77 -9.01
CA GLY A 165 -10.59 10.98 -10.06
C GLY A 165 -11.39 11.79 -11.09
N ASN A 166 -11.98 11.14 -12.09
CA ASN A 166 -12.09 9.69 -12.31
C ASN A 166 -11.19 9.25 -13.47
N HIS A 167 -9.99 8.75 -13.17
CA HIS A 167 -9.01 8.34 -14.17
C HIS A 167 -8.68 6.84 -14.03
N PRO A 168 -9.37 5.96 -14.77
CA PRO A 168 -9.09 4.53 -14.76
C PRO A 168 -7.65 4.18 -15.17
N PHE A 169 -7.29 2.91 -15.04
CA PHE A 169 -6.03 2.39 -15.58
C PHE A 169 -5.82 2.83 -17.05
N PRO A 170 -4.60 3.25 -17.46
CA PRO A 170 -3.34 3.24 -16.73
C PRO A 170 -2.93 4.60 -16.12
N ALA A 171 -3.86 5.54 -15.87
CA ALA A 171 -3.51 6.93 -15.54
C ALA A 171 -2.56 7.07 -14.34
N GLY A 172 -2.92 6.52 -13.17
CA GLY A 172 -2.06 6.58 -11.98
C GLY A 172 -0.73 5.84 -12.14
N LEU A 173 -0.71 4.75 -12.92
CA LEU A 173 0.52 4.01 -13.23
C LEU A 173 1.47 4.87 -14.10
N ASN A 174 0.94 5.57 -15.09
CA ASN A 174 1.70 6.49 -15.93
C ASN A 174 2.30 7.64 -15.12
N ASP A 175 1.55 8.14 -14.12
CA ASP A 175 2.03 9.19 -13.22
C ASP A 175 3.19 8.68 -12.34
N CYS A 176 3.08 7.47 -11.78
CA CYS A 176 4.14 6.84 -11.01
C CYS A 176 5.41 6.61 -11.84
N ALA A 177 5.27 6.13 -13.08
CA ALA A 177 6.40 5.97 -14.00
C ALA A 177 7.08 7.32 -14.33
N SER A 178 6.28 8.37 -14.57
CA SER A 178 6.80 9.71 -14.83
C SER A 178 7.58 10.25 -13.61
N ALA A 179 7.12 9.96 -12.39
CA ALA A 179 7.83 10.32 -11.17
C ALA A 179 9.20 9.61 -11.06
N ILE A 180 9.29 8.30 -11.34
CA ILE A 180 10.58 7.58 -11.34
C ILE A 180 11.56 8.18 -12.37
N GLN A 181 11.08 8.47 -13.56
CA GLN A 181 11.89 9.06 -14.63
C GLN A 181 12.39 10.46 -14.25
N TRP A 182 11.52 11.27 -13.63
CA TRP A 182 11.91 12.58 -13.12
C TRP A 182 12.97 12.47 -12.01
N VAL A 183 12.75 11.61 -11.00
CA VAL A 183 13.72 11.40 -9.91
C VAL A 183 15.06 10.91 -10.48
N THR A 184 15.02 10.03 -11.48
CA THR A 184 16.24 9.56 -12.18
C THR A 184 16.97 10.70 -12.87
N ALA A 185 16.26 11.61 -13.53
CA ALA A 185 16.84 12.77 -14.19
C ALA A 185 17.38 13.82 -13.22
N GLN A 186 17.06 13.73 -11.93
CA GLN A 186 17.45 14.67 -10.88
C GLN A 186 18.43 14.06 -9.87
N ARG A 187 19.00 12.88 -10.16
CA ARG A 187 19.86 12.16 -9.22
C ARG A 187 21.00 13.01 -8.67
N ASP A 188 21.71 13.72 -9.55
CA ASP A 188 22.85 14.56 -9.17
C ASP A 188 22.41 15.77 -8.34
N ASP A 189 21.35 16.46 -8.76
CA ASP A 189 20.82 17.66 -8.09
C ASP A 189 20.23 17.34 -6.71
N LEU A 190 19.64 16.15 -6.55
CA LEU A 190 19.08 15.64 -5.30
C LEU A 190 20.12 14.91 -4.44
N GLY A 191 21.33 14.65 -4.97
CA GLY A 191 22.40 13.94 -4.28
C GLY A 191 22.09 12.46 -3.99
N ILE A 192 21.25 11.82 -4.82
CA ILE A 192 20.75 10.47 -4.57
C ILE A 192 21.47 9.38 -5.39
N GLY A 193 21.67 8.24 -4.75
CA GLY A 193 22.19 7.01 -5.34
C GLY A 193 21.06 6.13 -5.83
N ASN A 194 20.72 5.08 -5.09
CA ASN A 194 19.70 4.10 -5.46
C ASN A 194 18.28 4.68 -5.43
N ILE A 195 17.43 4.27 -6.37
CA ILE A 195 15.98 4.51 -6.33
C ILE A 195 15.26 3.21 -5.98
N VAL A 196 14.50 3.24 -4.90
CA VAL A 196 13.56 2.19 -4.51
C VAL A 196 12.15 2.72 -4.71
N ILE A 197 11.27 1.93 -5.32
CA ILE A 197 9.84 2.22 -5.32
C ILE A 197 9.16 1.44 -4.19
N SER A 198 8.33 2.11 -3.40
CA SER A 198 7.69 1.53 -2.22
C SER A 198 6.26 2.03 -2.06
N GLY A 199 5.39 1.16 -1.55
CA GLY A 199 4.01 1.52 -1.27
C GLY A 199 3.23 0.36 -0.70
N GLU A 200 2.05 0.67 -0.18
CA GLU A 200 1.18 -0.29 0.49
C GLU A 200 -0.18 -0.45 -0.19
N SER A 201 -0.78 -1.63 -0.09
CA SER A 201 -2.11 -1.88 -0.65
C SER A 201 -2.15 -1.58 -2.16
N GLY A 202 -2.99 -0.64 -2.60
CA GLY A 202 -3.01 -0.15 -3.97
C GLY A 202 -1.71 0.55 -4.40
N GLY A 203 -0.98 1.17 -3.47
CA GLY A 203 0.37 1.65 -3.69
C GLY A 203 1.38 0.51 -3.86
N GLY A 204 1.19 -0.60 -3.13
CA GLY A 204 1.94 -1.83 -3.35
C GLY A 204 1.72 -2.39 -4.76
N ASN A 205 0.49 -2.32 -5.26
CA ASN A 205 0.19 -2.62 -6.67
C ASN A 205 0.96 -1.70 -7.63
N LEU A 206 0.83 -0.38 -7.47
CA LEU A 206 1.49 0.58 -8.35
C LEU A 206 3.02 0.48 -8.31
N SER A 207 3.61 0.17 -7.16
CA SER A 207 5.04 -0.11 -7.02
C SER A 207 5.48 -1.30 -7.87
N LEU A 208 4.78 -2.44 -7.75
CA LEU A 208 5.04 -3.65 -8.54
C LEU A 208 4.78 -3.42 -10.04
N ALA A 209 3.65 -2.80 -10.37
CA ALA A 209 3.25 -2.50 -11.75
C ALA A 209 4.22 -1.53 -12.44
N THR A 210 4.76 -0.56 -11.71
CA THR A 210 5.75 0.38 -12.26
C THR A 210 7.07 -0.33 -12.58
N ALA A 211 7.51 -1.27 -11.73
CA ALA A 211 8.67 -2.11 -12.05
C ALA A 211 8.40 -3.02 -13.27
N LEU A 212 7.23 -3.64 -13.35
CA LEU A 212 6.82 -4.42 -14.53
C LEU A 212 6.78 -3.57 -15.80
N LYS A 213 6.23 -2.35 -15.73
CA LYS A 213 6.19 -1.40 -16.85
C LYS A 213 7.60 -1.00 -17.27
N ALA A 214 8.47 -0.70 -16.31
CA ALA A 214 9.88 -0.38 -16.56
C ALA A 214 10.62 -1.51 -17.26
N ASN A 215 10.36 -2.76 -16.87
CA ASN A 215 10.93 -3.94 -17.51
C ASN A 215 10.43 -4.08 -18.95
N ARG A 216 9.12 -4.00 -19.15
CA ARG A 216 8.46 -4.10 -20.47
C ARG A 216 8.93 -3.01 -21.44
N GLU A 217 9.23 -1.81 -20.93
CA GLU A 217 9.63 -0.64 -21.72
C GLU A 217 11.14 -0.41 -21.78
N GLY A 218 11.95 -1.24 -21.11
CA GLY A 218 13.42 -1.21 -21.22
C GLY A 218 14.12 -0.15 -20.39
N TRP A 219 13.49 0.38 -19.33
CA TRP A 219 14.08 1.36 -18.41
C TRP A 219 14.16 0.85 -16.95
N ILE A 220 14.07 -0.46 -16.73
CA ILE A 220 14.15 -1.10 -15.40
C ILE A 220 15.43 -0.77 -14.62
N ASN A 221 16.52 -0.44 -15.31
CA ASN A 221 17.77 0.01 -14.70
C ASN A 221 17.64 1.31 -13.88
N GLN A 222 16.53 2.03 -13.99
CA GLN A 222 16.23 3.20 -13.15
C GLN A 222 15.71 2.83 -11.75
N ILE A 223 15.30 1.58 -11.52
CA ILE A 223 14.77 1.09 -10.25
C ILE A 223 15.74 0.06 -9.69
N GLN A 224 16.34 0.35 -8.54
CA GLN A 224 17.31 -0.52 -7.88
C GLN A 224 16.65 -1.54 -6.95
N GLY A 225 15.42 -1.30 -6.50
CA GLY A 225 14.66 -2.24 -5.69
C GLY A 225 13.19 -1.89 -5.55
N VAL A 226 12.38 -2.85 -5.13
CA VAL A 226 10.94 -2.68 -4.90
C VAL A 226 10.57 -3.18 -3.51
N TYR A 227 9.88 -2.37 -2.73
CA TYR A 227 9.35 -2.76 -1.42
C TYR A 227 7.82 -2.62 -1.42
N ALA A 228 7.10 -3.74 -1.58
CA ALA A 228 5.64 -3.74 -1.64
C ALA A 228 5.04 -4.25 -0.32
N GLN A 229 4.23 -3.40 0.31
CA GLN A 229 3.54 -3.70 1.57
C GLN A 229 2.09 -4.08 1.30
N CYS A 230 1.60 -5.13 1.97
CA CYS A 230 0.24 -5.68 1.88
C CYS A 230 -0.41 -5.51 0.48
N PRO A 231 0.25 -5.97 -0.60
CA PRO A 231 -0.05 -5.52 -1.95
C PRO A 231 -1.46 -5.97 -2.41
N TYR A 232 -2.23 -5.05 -2.99
CA TYR A 232 -3.58 -5.25 -3.54
C TYR A 232 -3.54 -5.56 -5.05
N ILE A 233 -3.32 -6.81 -5.42
CA ILE A 233 -2.76 -7.18 -6.73
C ILE A 233 -3.50 -8.29 -7.47
N SER A 234 -4.50 -8.94 -6.88
CA SER A 234 -5.23 -10.00 -7.58
C SER A 234 -6.32 -9.47 -8.52
N GLY A 235 -7.10 -8.48 -8.07
CA GLY A 235 -8.33 -8.08 -8.75
C GLY A 235 -9.44 -9.14 -8.71
N LEU A 236 -9.28 -10.20 -7.92
CA LEU A 236 -10.17 -11.39 -7.93
C LEU A 236 -11.19 -11.41 -6.78
N TYR A 237 -11.34 -10.32 -6.05
CA TYR A 237 -12.12 -10.26 -4.80
C TYR A 237 -13.61 -10.55 -5.00
N ALA A 238 -14.16 -10.27 -6.19
CA ALA A 238 -15.55 -10.56 -6.48
C ALA A 238 -15.83 -12.08 -6.56
N ASN A 239 -14.83 -12.87 -6.92
CA ASN A 239 -14.88 -14.32 -7.01
C ASN A 239 -13.54 -14.90 -6.52
N PRO A 240 -13.30 -14.91 -5.19
CA PRO A 240 -12.02 -15.32 -4.62
C PRO A 240 -11.62 -16.73 -5.06
N PRO A 241 -10.40 -16.93 -5.59
CA PRO A 241 -9.93 -18.27 -5.93
C PRO A 241 -9.63 -19.07 -4.66
N ALA A 242 -9.80 -20.39 -4.72
CA ALA A 242 -9.56 -21.29 -3.60
C ALA A 242 -8.10 -21.28 -3.08
N GLU A 243 -7.15 -20.84 -3.90
CA GLU A 243 -5.73 -20.75 -3.55
C GLU A 243 -5.40 -19.52 -2.68
N LEU A 244 -6.28 -18.52 -2.63
CA LEU A 244 -6.11 -17.31 -1.83
C LEU A 244 -7.02 -17.38 -0.59
N LEU A 245 -6.72 -18.34 0.30
CA LEU A 245 -7.56 -18.64 1.47
C LEU A 245 -7.70 -17.45 2.43
N SER A 246 -6.71 -16.57 2.49
CA SER A 246 -6.78 -15.34 3.29
C SER A 246 -7.99 -14.47 2.96
N LEU A 247 -8.45 -14.46 1.70
CA LEU A 247 -9.64 -13.73 1.27
C LEU A 247 -10.94 -14.24 1.94
N ILE A 248 -10.93 -15.46 2.48
CA ILE A 248 -12.03 -16.04 3.26
C ILE A 248 -11.70 -15.96 4.75
N GLU A 249 -10.47 -16.33 5.12
CA GLU A 249 -9.99 -16.38 6.51
C GLU A 249 -10.11 -15.05 7.25
N ASN A 250 -9.80 -13.95 6.55
CA ASN A 250 -9.74 -12.60 7.12
C ASN A 250 -10.74 -11.66 6.41
N ASP A 251 -11.78 -12.20 5.77
CA ASP A 251 -12.80 -11.35 5.14
C ASP A 251 -13.48 -10.44 6.18
N THR A 252 -13.74 -9.20 5.79
CA THR A 252 -14.23 -8.09 6.61
C THR A 252 -13.30 -7.63 7.73
N TYR A 253 -12.05 -8.10 7.81
CA TYR A 253 -11.06 -7.54 8.73
C TYR A 253 -10.50 -6.26 8.12
N LEU A 254 -11.18 -5.14 8.41
CA LEU A 254 -11.01 -3.81 7.78
C LEU A 254 -11.43 -3.74 6.30
N LEU A 255 -11.11 -4.77 5.52
CA LEU A 255 -11.45 -4.88 4.11
C LEU A 255 -12.40 -6.05 3.90
N SER A 256 -13.43 -5.87 3.07
CA SER A 256 -14.27 -6.97 2.62
C SER A 256 -14.06 -7.26 1.14
N CYS A 257 -14.12 -8.54 0.76
CA CYS A 257 -14.06 -8.97 -0.64
C CYS A 257 -15.15 -8.33 -1.50
N SER A 258 -16.33 -8.13 -0.92
CA SER A 258 -17.47 -7.45 -1.55
C SER A 258 -17.14 -6.00 -1.91
N MET A 259 -16.57 -5.24 -0.96
CA MET A 259 -16.16 -3.85 -1.18
C MET A 259 -15.01 -3.77 -2.20
N MET A 260 -13.99 -4.61 -2.04
CA MET A 260 -12.85 -4.62 -2.94
C MET A 260 -13.24 -4.98 -4.38
N GLY A 261 -14.12 -5.96 -4.56
CA GLY A 261 -14.62 -6.32 -5.89
C GLY A 261 -15.47 -5.23 -6.55
N ALA A 262 -16.13 -4.37 -5.76
CA ALA A 262 -16.74 -3.14 -6.27
C ALA A 262 -15.67 -2.12 -6.71
N LEU A 263 -14.65 -1.88 -5.89
CA LEU A 263 -13.56 -0.94 -6.19
C LEU A 263 -12.73 -1.34 -7.42
N VAL A 264 -12.61 -2.64 -7.74
CA VAL A 264 -12.00 -3.09 -9.02
C VAL A 264 -12.65 -2.38 -10.22
N LYS A 265 -13.96 -2.14 -10.19
CA LYS A 265 -14.69 -1.51 -11.30
C LYS A 265 -14.33 -0.04 -11.52
N THR A 266 -13.82 0.68 -10.53
CA THR A 266 -13.34 2.06 -10.76
C THR A 266 -12.07 2.03 -11.58
N TYR A 267 -11.17 1.09 -11.27
CA TYR A 267 -9.88 0.95 -11.93
C TYR A 267 -9.97 0.31 -13.32
N ASP A 268 -10.87 -0.68 -13.48
CA ASP A 268 -11.16 -1.39 -14.72
C ASP A 268 -12.69 -1.40 -15.01
N PRO A 269 -13.25 -0.28 -15.52
CA PRO A 269 -14.69 -0.15 -15.71
C PRO A 269 -15.28 -1.08 -16.78
N ASN A 270 -14.44 -1.67 -17.64
CA ASN A 270 -14.88 -2.54 -18.72
C ASN A 270 -14.61 -4.04 -18.43
N ASP A 271 -14.01 -4.37 -17.28
CA ASP A 271 -13.65 -5.74 -16.89
C ASP A 271 -12.80 -6.47 -17.96
N THR A 272 -11.83 -5.76 -18.53
CA THR A 272 -10.95 -6.31 -19.60
C THR A 272 -9.51 -6.53 -19.15
N LEU A 273 -9.13 -6.06 -17.96
CA LEU A 273 -7.76 -6.01 -17.47
C LEU A 273 -7.43 -7.15 -16.50
N ARG A 274 -8.34 -8.09 -16.26
CA ARG A 274 -8.15 -9.24 -15.34
C ARG A 274 -6.86 -10.04 -15.54
N HIS A 275 -6.31 -10.03 -16.75
CA HIS A 275 -5.06 -10.70 -17.10
C HIS A 275 -3.92 -9.74 -17.50
N GLU A 276 -4.10 -8.44 -17.30
CA GLU A 276 -3.06 -7.44 -17.53
C GLU A 276 -2.20 -7.28 -16.28
N ALA A 277 -0.95 -7.72 -16.38
CA ALA A 277 0.03 -7.69 -15.29
C ALA A 277 0.31 -6.27 -14.77
N LEU A 278 0.15 -5.25 -15.62
CA LEU A 278 0.31 -3.86 -15.22
C LEU A 278 -0.88 -3.30 -14.42
N ALA A 279 -2.06 -3.92 -14.50
CA ALA A 279 -3.22 -3.55 -13.70
C ALA A 279 -3.32 -4.41 -12.43
N TRP A 280 -3.09 -5.72 -12.58
CA TRP A 280 -3.14 -6.71 -11.52
C TRP A 280 -1.86 -7.54 -11.54
N PRO A 281 -0.80 -7.12 -10.81
CA PRO A 281 0.50 -7.78 -10.79
C PRO A 281 0.46 -9.28 -10.52
N LEU A 282 -0.52 -9.79 -9.75
CA LEU A 282 -0.66 -11.23 -9.54
C LEU A 282 -0.85 -12.01 -10.85
N SER A 283 -1.32 -11.38 -11.93
CA SER A 283 -1.47 -12.00 -13.26
C SER A 283 -0.17 -12.10 -14.07
N ALA A 284 0.93 -11.47 -13.62
CA ALA A 284 2.24 -11.50 -14.30
C ALA A 284 2.73 -12.92 -14.57
N LYS A 285 3.23 -13.20 -15.76
CA LYS A 285 3.85 -14.49 -16.10
C LYS A 285 5.33 -14.43 -15.78
N GLN A 286 6.00 -15.58 -15.74
CA GLN A 286 7.44 -15.64 -15.47
C GLN A 286 8.26 -14.69 -16.38
N PRO A 287 8.03 -14.60 -17.71
CA PRO A 287 8.77 -13.67 -18.56
C PRO A 287 8.54 -12.18 -18.24
N ASP A 288 7.42 -11.82 -17.61
CA ASP A 288 7.18 -10.43 -17.18
C ASP A 288 8.08 -10.05 -15.99
N LEU A 289 8.49 -11.05 -15.18
CA LEU A 289 9.21 -10.90 -13.92
C LEU A 289 10.73 -11.08 -14.08
N GLU A 290 11.17 -11.81 -15.10
CA GLU A 290 12.59 -12.02 -15.38
C GLU A 290 13.33 -10.69 -15.55
N GLY A 291 14.47 -10.53 -14.87
CA GLY A 291 15.29 -9.32 -14.92
C GLY A 291 14.84 -8.17 -14.01
N LEU A 292 13.78 -8.34 -13.22
CA LEU A 292 13.40 -7.36 -12.19
C LEU A 292 14.48 -7.23 -11.09
N PRO A 293 14.61 -6.04 -10.46
CA PRO A 293 15.56 -5.80 -9.37
C PRO A 293 15.16 -6.57 -8.10
N PRO A 294 15.97 -6.54 -7.03
CA PRO A 294 15.58 -7.13 -5.75
C PRO A 294 14.23 -6.62 -5.23
N HIS A 295 13.46 -7.53 -4.61
CA HIS A 295 12.12 -7.25 -4.08
C HIS A 295 12.00 -7.63 -2.60
N ILE A 296 11.27 -6.81 -1.84
CA ILE A 296 10.70 -7.21 -0.54
C ILE A 296 9.18 -7.16 -0.64
N ILE A 297 8.52 -8.26 -0.26
CA ILE A 297 7.07 -8.33 -0.08
C ILE A 297 6.76 -8.44 1.41
N SER A 298 6.16 -7.40 1.99
CA SER A 298 5.69 -7.41 3.39
C SER A 298 4.20 -7.69 3.42
N VAL A 299 3.74 -8.68 4.16
CA VAL A 299 2.31 -8.98 4.32
C VAL A 299 1.89 -8.86 5.78
N ASN A 300 0.61 -8.55 6.04
CA ASN A 300 0.05 -8.53 7.39
C ASN A 300 -0.66 -9.87 7.68
N GLU A 301 -0.56 -10.38 8.91
CA GLU A 301 -1.09 -11.71 9.27
C GLU A 301 -2.62 -11.83 9.16
N LEU A 302 -3.35 -10.82 9.65
CA LEU A 302 -4.81 -10.77 9.68
C LEU A 302 -5.39 -9.95 8.51
N ASP A 303 -4.75 -10.01 7.36
CA ASP A 303 -5.14 -9.29 6.15
C ASP A 303 -5.75 -10.24 5.11
N PRO A 304 -6.92 -9.92 4.51
CA PRO A 304 -7.45 -10.73 3.41
C PRO A 304 -6.52 -10.79 2.20
N LEU A 305 -5.64 -9.82 1.98
CA LEU A 305 -4.68 -9.75 0.87
C LEU A 305 -3.37 -10.50 1.14
N ARG A 306 -3.22 -11.14 2.30
CA ARG A 306 -1.98 -11.83 2.68
C ARG A 306 -1.52 -12.84 1.64
N ASP A 307 -2.41 -13.74 1.20
CA ASP A 307 -2.01 -14.86 0.35
C ASP A 307 -1.66 -14.42 -1.08
N GLU A 308 -2.22 -13.33 -1.60
CA GLU A 308 -1.84 -12.81 -2.92
C GLU A 308 -0.45 -12.18 -2.91
N GLY A 309 -0.07 -11.49 -1.83
CA GLY A 309 1.32 -11.06 -1.62
C GLY A 309 2.28 -12.25 -1.55
N LEU A 310 1.94 -13.29 -0.78
CA LEU A 310 2.74 -14.52 -0.70
C LEU A 310 2.85 -15.24 -2.05
N ALA A 311 1.77 -15.26 -2.83
CA ALA A 311 1.76 -15.84 -4.16
C ALA A 311 2.67 -15.07 -5.12
N TYR A 312 2.61 -13.74 -5.12
CA TYR A 312 3.49 -12.90 -5.94
C TYR A 312 4.97 -13.07 -5.56
N PHE A 313 5.28 -13.12 -4.26
CA PHE A 313 6.62 -13.45 -3.77
C PHE A 313 7.14 -14.78 -4.35
N ARG A 314 6.32 -15.83 -4.33
CA ARG A 314 6.70 -17.12 -4.93
C ARG A 314 6.95 -16.98 -6.43
N LYS A 315 6.16 -16.19 -7.15
CA LYS A 315 6.36 -15.95 -8.59
C LYS A 315 7.68 -15.24 -8.88
N LEU A 316 8.08 -14.26 -8.06
CA LEU A 316 9.40 -13.63 -8.14
C LEU A 316 10.52 -14.66 -8.00
N LEU A 317 10.44 -15.56 -7.01
CA LEU A 317 11.44 -16.62 -6.83
C LEU A 317 11.50 -17.58 -8.04
N HIS A 318 10.35 -17.95 -8.62
CA HIS A 318 10.33 -18.82 -9.81
C HIS A 318 10.90 -18.14 -11.06
N ALA A 319 10.89 -16.81 -11.11
CA ALA A 319 11.53 -16.00 -12.15
C ALA A 319 12.99 -15.63 -11.80
N GLU A 320 13.57 -16.28 -10.79
CA GLU A 320 14.95 -16.06 -10.32
C GLU A 320 15.25 -14.62 -9.85
N VAL A 321 14.22 -13.86 -9.48
CA VAL A 321 14.36 -12.53 -8.86
C VAL A 321 14.78 -12.69 -7.40
N SER A 322 15.79 -11.92 -6.97
CA SER A 322 16.19 -11.85 -5.56
C SER A 322 15.04 -11.26 -4.72
N ALA A 323 14.29 -12.12 -4.03
CA ALA A 323 13.12 -11.70 -3.27
C ALA A 323 13.18 -12.16 -1.82
N VAL A 324 12.68 -11.31 -0.91
CA VAL A 324 12.41 -11.65 0.49
C VAL A 324 10.93 -11.39 0.78
N CYS A 325 10.33 -12.22 1.63
CA CYS A 325 9.00 -11.97 2.13
C CYS A 325 8.94 -12.18 3.64
N HIS A 326 8.18 -11.34 4.32
CA HIS A 326 7.96 -11.42 5.76
C HIS A 326 6.51 -11.09 6.10
N THR A 327 6.04 -11.69 7.18
CA THR A 327 4.73 -11.42 7.76
C THR A 327 4.90 -10.54 8.98
N ILE A 328 4.13 -9.46 9.05
CA ILE A 328 3.95 -8.68 10.27
C ILE A 328 2.80 -9.32 11.05
N HIS A 329 3.15 -9.97 12.17
CA HIS A 329 2.20 -10.68 13.01
C HIS A 329 1.35 -9.71 13.86
N GLY A 330 0.15 -10.14 14.20
CA GLY A 330 -0.80 -9.38 15.01
C GLY A 330 -1.39 -8.15 14.33
N THR A 331 -1.14 -7.94 13.04
CA THR A 331 -1.61 -6.76 12.31
C THR A 331 -2.69 -7.12 11.28
N PRO A 332 -3.79 -6.36 11.19
CA PRO A 332 -4.65 -6.34 10.01
C PRO A 332 -4.02 -5.50 8.89
N HIS A 333 -4.74 -5.35 7.78
CA HIS A 333 -4.28 -4.65 6.58
C HIS A 333 -3.67 -3.26 6.88
N GLY A 334 -2.38 -3.09 6.55
CA GLY A 334 -1.67 -1.80 6.64
C GLY A 334 -1.47 -1.26 8.05
N ALA A 335 -1.70 -2.06 9.10
CA ALA A 335 -1.70 -1.52 10.46
C ALA A 335 -0.32 -1.04 10.92
N ASP A 336 0.74 -1.67 10.44
CA ASP A 336 2.13 -1.30 10.70
C ASP A 336 2.54 0.05 10.09
N MET A 337 1.68 0.68 9.30
CA MET A 337 1.90 2.02 8.72
C MET A 337 0.93 3.07 9.23
N ASN A 338 -0.18 2.67 9.84
CA ASN A 338 -1.26 3.59 10.19
C ASN A 338 -1.46 3.76 11.70
N PHE A 339 -1.02 2.81 12.52
CA PHE A 339 -1.22 2.83 13.98
C PHE A 339 0.06 3.13 14.76
N ALA A 340 0.81 4.14 14.30
CA ALA A 340 2.11 4.53 14.87
C ALA A 340 2.07 4.88 16.37
N ASP A 341 0.94 5.37 16.89
CA ASP A 341 0.79 5.70 18.32
C ASP A 341 0.24 4.53 19.17
N ILE A 342 -0.29 3.49 18.53
CA ILE A 342 -0.86 2.32 19.21
C ILE A 342 0.14 1.17 19.25
N THR A 343 0.82 0.92 18.13
CA THR A 343 1.86 -0.10 17.98
C THR A 343 3.17 0.54 17.47
N PRO A 344 3.80 1.43 18.27
CA PRO A 344 4.94 2.24 17.84
C PRO A 344 6.18 1.40 17.50
N ASP A 345 6.36 0.26 18.15
CA ASP A 345 7.43 -0.70 17.88
C ASP A 345 7.26 -1.40 16.53
N THR A 346 6.05 -1.86 16.22
CA THR A 346 5.70 -2.43 14.91
C THR A 346 5.90 -1.40 13.80
N TYR A 347 5.41 -0.18 13.99
CA TYR A 347 5.57 0.93 13.04
C TYR A 347 7.03 1.28 12.80
N ALA A 348 7.79 1.50 13.88
CA ALA A 348 9.22 1.81 13.78
C ALA A 348 10.01 0.67 13.14
N ASN A 349 9.57 -0.58 13.32
CA ASN A 349 10.18 -1.72 12.65
C ASN A 349 9.95 -1.67 11.13
N SER A 350 8.73 -1.45 10.67
CA SER A 350 8.44 -1.32 9.24
C SER A 350 9.21 -0.16 8.61
N VAL A 351 9.30 1.00 9.29
CA VAL A 351 10.14 2.12 8.85
C VAL A 351 11.61 1.70 8.66
N ARG A 352 12.19 1.00 9.66
CA ARG A 352 13.58 0.51 9.56
C ARG A 352 13.77 -0.51 8.44
N MET A 353 12.80 -1.41 8.23
CA MET A 353 12.93 -2.45 7.20
C MET A 353 12.97 -1.85 5.80
N VAL A 354 12.10 -0.87 5.51
CA VAL A 354 12.08 -0.16 4.23
C VAL A 354 13.39 0.60 4.02
N THR A 355 13.85 1.35 5.02
CA THR A 355 15.07 2.17 4.88
C THR A 355 16.34 1.31 4.79
N GLN A 356 16.46 0.26 5.60
CA GLN A 356 17.60 -0.67 5.53
C GLN A 356 17.66 -1.39 4.18
N PHE A 357 16.52 -1.78 3.62
CA PHE A 357 16.49 -2.33 2.27
C PHE A 357 17.05 -1.33 1.25
N ALA A 358 16.60 -0.07 1.27
CA ALA A 358 17.07 0.94 0.35
C ALA A 358 18.58 1.23 0.47
N TYR A 359 19.13 1.17 1.68
CA TYR A 359 20.58 1.28 1.92
C TYR A 359 21.40 0.04 1.55
N SER A 360 20.77 -1.13 1.43
CA SER A 360 21.46 -2.40 1.16
C SER A 360 21.78 -2.65 -0.31
N LEU A 361 21.20 -1.85 -1.22
CA LEU A 361 21.24 -2.04 -2.68
C LEU A 361 22.50 -1.50 -3.36
#